data_AF-A0A7Y4T6N0-F1
#
_entry.id   AF-A0A7Y4T6N0-F1
#
_cell.length_a   1.000
_cell.length_b   1.000
_cell.length_c   1.000
_cell.angle_alpha   90.00
_cell.angle_beta   90.00
_cell.angle_gamma   90.00
#
_symmetry.space_group_name_H-M   'P 1'
#
loop_
_entity.id
_entity.type
_entity.pdbx_description
1 polymer ?
#
loop_
_entity_poly.entity_id
_entity_poly.type
_entity_poly.pdbx_seq_one_letter_code
_entity_poly.pdbx_strand_id
1 'polypeptide(L)' 'MNYVKVIDLLSDNSKLSCSIDKLGMILRNSKHKGESKVEDIKVLLDKIESKDTEGYRTKLISLLDQHVKNNVIE' A
#
# COMPACT_ATOMS: atom_id res chain seq x y z
N MET A 1 8.00 -18.42 -10.57
CA MET A 1 7.79 -17.06 -11.13
C MET A 1 8.02 -16.08 -9.99
N ASN A 2 9.04 -15.20 -10.08
CA ASN A 2 9.45 -14.34 -8.97
C ASN A 2 8.59 -13.07 -9.00
N TYR A 3 7.50 -13.02 -8.21
CA TYR A 3 6.49 -11.95 -8.22
C TYR A 3 7.08 -10.54 -8.02
N VAL A 4 8.22 -10.43 -7.33
CA VAL A 4 8.95 -9.18 -7.13
C VAL A 4 9.29 -8.50 -8.46
N LYS A 5 9.60 -9.27 -9.51
CA LYS A 5 9.93 -8.72 -10.84
C LYS A 5 8.73 -8.13 -11.57
N VAL A 6 7.49 -8.51 -11.22
CA VAL A 6 6.29 -8.02 -11.92
C VAL A 6 5.86 -6.67 -11.39
N ILE A 7 6.00 -6.41 -10.10
CA ILE A 7 5.62 -5.12 -9.47
C ILE A 7 6.44 -3.97 -10.04
N ASP A 8 7.74 -4.18 -10.26
CA ASP A 8 8.63 -3.17 -10.83
C ASP A 8 8.27 -2.80 -12.28
N LEU A 9 7.54 -3.68 -13.00
CA LEU A 9 7.06 -3.42 -14.37
C LEU A 9 5.71 -2.68 -14.41
N LEU A 10 5.04 -2.50 -13.28
CA LEU A 10 3.76 -1.79 -13.22
C LEU A 10 3.98 -0.27 -13.26
N SER A 11 3.02 0.45 -13.86
CA SER A 11 3.01 1.90 -13.76
C SER A 11 2.82 2.36 -12.31
N ASP A 12 3.32 3.53 -11.98
CA ASP A 12 3.12 4.16 -10.66
C ASP A 12 1.64 4.28 -10.29
N ASN A 13 0.78 4.60 -11.27
CA ASN A 13 -0.67 4.64 -11.08
C ASN A 13 -1.23 3.26 -10.72
N SER A 14 -0.77 2.20 -11.41
CA SER A 14 -1.19 0.83 -11.10
C SER A 14 -0.76 0.42 -9.68
N LYS A 15 0.48 0.74 -9.27
CA LYS A 15 0.96 0.48 -7.91
C LYS A 15 0.11 1.21 -6.87
N LEU A 16 -0.24 2.48 -7.12
CA LEU A 16 -1.09 3.27 -6.23
C LEU A 16 -2.52 2.72 -6.16
N SER A 17 -3.14 2.40 -7.31
CA SER A 17 -4.49 1.82 -7.34
C SER A 17 -4.55 0.47 -6.61
N CYS A 18 -3.57 -0.41 -6.82
CA CYS A 18 -3.46 -1.66 -6.08
C CYS A 18 -3.31 -1.44 -4.56
N SER A 19 -2.54 -0.42 -4.16
CA SER A 19 -2.36 -0.05 -2.76
C SER A 19 -3.67 0.37 -2.11
N ILE A 20 -4.49 1.17 -2.81
CA ILE A 20 -5.80 1.62 -2.33
C ILE A 20 -6.79 0.45 -2.24
N ASP A 21 -6.85 -0.41 -3.26
CA ASP A 21 -7.73 -1.57 -3.25
C ASP A 21 -7.37 -2.54 -2.10
N LYS A 22 -6.07 -2.80 -1.93
CA LYS A 22 -5.56 -3.64 -0.84
C LYS A 22 -5.90 -3.06 0.54
N LEU A 23 -5.75 -1.74 0.73
CA LEU A 23 -6.20 -1.07 1.95
C LEU A 23 -7.70 -1.29 2.19
N GLY A 24 -8.53 -1.06 1.17
CA GLY A 24 -9.98 -1.25 1.27
C GLY A 24 -10.36 -2.69 1.63
N MET A 25 -9.65 -3.68 1.07
CA MET A 25 -9.86 -5.09 1.42
C MET A 25 -9.50 -5.39 2.89
N ILE A 26 -8.40 -4.82 3.39
CA ILE A 26 -7.97 -4.99 4.79
C ILE A 26 -8.99 -4.35 5.74
N LEU A 27 -9.35 -3.09 5.51
CA LEU A 27 -10.27 -2.34 6.37
C LEU A 27 -11.67 -2.97 6.45
N ARG A 28 -12.12 -3.60 5.35
CA ARG A 28 -13.42 -4.30 5.31
C ARG A 28 -13.35 -5.75 5.79
N ASN A 29 -12.18 -6.22 6.24
CA ASN A 29 -11.92 -7.64 6.51
C ASN A 29 -12.43 -8.54 5.37
N SER A 30 -12.18 -8.14 4.12
CA SER A 30 -12.73 -8.80 2.93
C SER A 30 -12.26 -10.25 2.85
N LYS A 31 -13.14 -11.17 2.46
CA LYS A 31 -12.78 -12.56 2.14
C LYS A 31 -11.74 -12.67 1.01
N HIS A 32 -11.61 -11.63 0.19
CA HIS A 32 -10.65 -11.55 -0.91
C HIS A 32 -9.31 -10.95 -0.50
N LYS A 33 -9.16 -10.46 0.74
CA LYS A 33 -7.89 -9.88 1.21
C LYS A 33 -6.78 -10.93 1.30
N GLY A 34 -7.12 -12.22 1.43
CA GLY A 34 -6.15 -13.29 1.63
C GLY A 34 -5.25 -12.99 2.83
N GLU A 35 -3.93 -13.08 2.62
CA GLU A 35 -2.91 -12.79 3.63
C GLU A 35 -2.44 -11.33 3.62
N SER A 36 -3.15 -10.44 2.90
CA SER A 36 -2.78 -9.03 2.76
C SER A 36 -2.65 -8.33 4.11
N LYS A 37 -1.51 -7.69 4.34
CA LYS A 37 -1.26 -6.85 5.52
C LYS A 37 -0.98 -5.40 5.13
N VAL A 38 -1.04 -4.51 6.12
CA VAL A 38 -0.77 -3.07 5.93
C VAL A 38 0.67 -2.85 5.46
N GLU A 39 1.61 -3.67 5.93
CA GLU A 39 3.04 -3.61 5.57
C GLU A 39 3.25 -3.84 4.07
N ASP A 40 2.47 -4.74 3.46
CA ASP A 40 2.58 -5.01 2.02
C ASP A 40 2.20 -3.79 1.17
N ILE A 41 1.31 -2.93 1.69
CA ILE A 41 0.92 -1.69 1.02
C ILE A 41 2.09 -0.73 0.99
N LYS A 42 2.85 -0.64 2.09
CA LYS A 42 4.06 0.21 2.13
C LYS A 42 5.10 -0.24 1.10
N VAL A 43 5.29 -1.54 0.94
CA VAL A 43 6.20 -2.09 -0.10
C VAL A 43 5.77 -1.65 -1.51
N LEU A 44 4.47 -1.63 -1.81
CA LEU A 44 3.99 -1.15 -3.12
C LEU A 44 4.19 0.36 -3.31
N LEU A 45 3.96 1.14 -2.26
CA LEU A 45 4.11 2.60 -2.28
C LEU A 45 5.59 3.03 -2.39
N ASP A 46 6.51 2.29 -1.76
CA ASP A 46 7.96 2.54 -1.84
C ASP A 46 8.53 2.28 -3.25
N LYS A 47 7.82 1.53 -4.08
CA LYS A 47 8.19 1.22 -5.47
C LYS A 47 7.69 2.25 -6.49
N ILE A 48 7.03 3.31 -6.03
CA ILE A 48 6.56 4.42 -6.87
C ILE A 48 7.69 5.45 -6.99
N GLU A 49 8.21 5.64 -8.20
CA GLU A 49 9.39 6.48 -8.43
C GLU A 49 9.08 7.98 -8.39
N SER A 50 7.88 8.37 -8.81
CA SER A 50 7.45 9.77 -8.83
C SER A 50 7.56 10.41 -7.44
N LYS A 51 8.02 11.67 -7.36
CA LYS A 51 8.13 12.41 -6.09
C LYS A 51 6.90 13.29 -5.89
N ASP A 52 5.75 12.67 -5.69
CA ASP A 52 4.54 13.39 -5.28
C ASP A 52 4.62 13.73 -3.78
N THR A 53 5.15 14.92 -3.45
CA THR A 53 5.41 15.35 -2.07
C THR A 53 4.18 15.88 -1.34
N GLU A 54 3.09 16.21 -2.04
CA GLU A 54 1.87 16.76 -1.43
C GLU A 54 0.56 16.10 -1.89
N GLY A 55 0.60 15.18 -2.86
CA GLY A 55 -0.59 14.54 -3.37
C GLY A 55 -1.00 13.25 -2.64
N TYR A 56 -1.95 12.55 -3.25
CA TYR A 56 -2.69 11.45 -2.63
C TYR A 56 -1.81 10.33 -2.09
N ARG A 57 -0.66 10.07 -2.72
CA ARG A 57 0.27 9.05 -2.23
C ARG A 57 0.87 9.43 -0.88
N THR A 58 1.36 10.66 -0.74
CA THR A 58 1.96 11.12 0.53
C THR A 58 0.92 11.14 1.64
N LYS A 59 -0.32 11.53 1.33
CA LYS A 59 -1.41 11.44 2.30
C LYS A 59 -1.72 10.00 2.71
N LEU A 60 -1.72 9.06 1.76
CA LEU A 60 -1.93 7.64 2.04
C LEU A 60 -0.83 7.07 2.93
N ILE A 61 0.45 7.34 2.64
CA ILE A 61 1.59 6.91 3.47
C ILE A 61 1.41 7.43 4.90
N SER A 62 1.11 8.71 5.06
CA SER A 62 0.88 9.33 6.37
C SER A 62 -0.23 8.65 7.17
N LEU A 63 -1.34 8.27 6.53
CA LEU A 63 -2.45 7.56 7.17
C LEU A 63 -2.05 6.14 7.59
N LEU A 64 -1.30 5.42 6.75
CA LEU A 64 -0.80 4.08 7.08
C LEU A 64 0.19 4.13 8.24
N ASP A 65 1.06 5.13 8.27
CA ASP A 65 2.01 5.34 9.38
C ASP A 65 1.30 5.65 10.70
N GLN A 66 0.25 6.48 10.67
CA GLN A 66 -0.59 6.73 11.84
C GLN A 66 -1.29 5.45 12.32
N HIS A 67 -1.82 4.65 11.39
CA HIS A 67 -2.44 3.37 11.74
C HIS A 67 -1.44 2.43 12.42
N VAL A 68 -0.23 2.27 11.87
CA VAL A 68 0.81 1.45 12.50
C VAL A 68 1.16 2.00 13.89
N LYS A 69 1.39 3.31 14.03
CA LYS A 69 1.71 3.93 15.31
C LYS A 69 0.64 3.69 16.39
N ASN A 70 -0.64 3.76 16.00
CA ASN A 70 -1.76 3.60 16.93
C ASN A 70 -2.03 2.14 17.31
N ASN A 71 -1.58 1.17 16.51
CA ASN A 71 -1.76 -0.26 16.77
C ASN A 71 -0.47 -0.97 17.28
N VAL A 72 0.60 -0.21 17.52
CA VAL A 72 1.84 -0.68 18.17
C VAL A 72 1.81 -0.40 19.69
N ILE A 73 0.72 0.18 20.20
CA ILE A 73 0.45 0.32 21.64
C ILE A 73 -0.55 -0.76 22.06
N GLU A 74 -0.09 -1.99 22.16
CA GLU A 74 -0.66 -3.05 23.02
C GLU A 74 0.49 -3.81 23.68
#